data_AF-A0A9W6PQR2-F1
#
_entry.id   AF-A0A9W6PQR2-F1
#
_cell.length_a   1.000
_cell.length_b   1.000
_cell.length_c   1.000
_cell.angle_alpha   90.00
_cell.angle_beta   90.00
_cell.angle_gamma   90.00
#
_symmetry.space_group_name_H-M   'P 1'
#
loop_
_entity.id
_entity.type
_entity.pdbx_description
1 polymer ?
#
loop_
_entity_poly.entity_id
_entity_poly.type
_entity_poly.pdbx_seq_one_letter_code
_entity_poly.pdbx_strand_id
1 'polypeptide(L)'
;MDLWWQSFLRRFDLEHTFRLMKRTLGWTAPKIRHADTADTADLWTWLIIAAHTRIRLARSLAEDVRRPWERPATEPRRLTPARVRRGFRNIRATAARPAAAPKPSRPGPGRPPGAKNKQRAPRHNVGKTAKRADSIKEHQGRRGQTPS
;
A
#
# COMPACT_ATOMS: atom_id res chain seq x y z
N MET A 1 -10.37 7.37 -35.28
CA MET A 1 -8.95 7.13 -34.95
C MET A 1 -8.59 7.54 -33.51
N ASP A 2 -9.36 8.45 -32.88
CA ASP A 2 -9.10 8.90 -31.50
C ASP A 2 -9.32 7.84 -30.40
N LEU A 3 -10.31 6.95 -30.53
CA LEU A 3 -10.64 5.97 -29.48
C LEU A 3 -9.50 4.98 -29.18
N TRP A 4 -8.78 4.53 -30.21
CA TRP A 4 -7.65 3.62 -30.07
C TRP A 4 -6.46 4.30 -29.40
N TRP A 5 -6.16 5.54 -29.81
CA TRP A 5 -5.12 6.37 -29.22
C TRP A 5 -5.41 6.73 -27.76
N GLN A 6 -6.65 7.13 -27.45
CA GLN A 6 -7.12 7.39 -26.08
C GLN A 6 -7.04 6.14 -25.20
N SER A 7 -7.38 4.96 -25.75
CA SER A 7 -7.27 3.69 -25.02
C SER A 7 -5.82 3.33 -24.71
N PHE A 8 -4.90 3.61 -25.65
CA PHE A 8 -3.46 3.42 -25.46
C PHE A 8 -2.91 4.32 -24.35
N LEU A 9 -3.26 5.61 -24.34
CA LEU A 9 -2.88 6.53 -23.25
C LEU A 9 -3.49 6.14 -21.90
N ARG A 10 -4.74 5.66 -21.89
CA ARG A 10 -5.41 5.22 -20.67
C ARG A 10 -4.72 4.00 -20.03
N ARG A 11 -4.15 3.12 -20.84
CA ARG A 11 -3.36 1.98 -20.33
C ARG A 11 -2.08 2.44 -19.63
N PHE A 12 -1.38 3.43 -20.19
CA PHE A 12 -0.20 3.99 -19.56
C PHE A 12 -0.51 4.66 -18.21
N ASP A 13 -1.63 5.39 -18.14
CA ASP A 13 -2.11 5.99 -16.89
C ASP A 13 -2.46 4.94 -15.83
N LEU A 14 -3.05 3.81 -16.22
CA LEU A 14 -3.32 2.68 -15.34
C LEU A 14 -2.02 2.08 -14.78
N GLU A 15 -1.03 1.82 -15.63
CA GLU A 15 0.26 1.27 -15.20
C GLU A 15 0.98 2.21 -14.22
N HIS A 16 0.97 3.51 -14.48
CA HIS A 16 1.53 4.51 -13.57
C HIS A 16 0.77 4.56 -12.23
N THR A 17 -0.55 4.41 -12.27
CA THR A 17 -1.40 4.36 -11.08
C THR A 17 -1.10 3.11 -10.25
N PHE A 18 -0.99 1.93 -10.87
CA PHE A 18 -0.60 0.71 -10.17
C PHE A 18 0.82 0.80 -9.60
N ARG A 19 1.75 1.43 -10.32
CA ARG A 19 3.12 1.66 -9.83
C ARG A 19 3.11 2.56 -8.60
N LEU A 20 2.33 3.63 -8.61
CA LEU A 20 2.13 4.51 -7.45
C LEU A 20 1.55 3.72 -6.27
N MET A 21 0.44 2.99 -6.47
CA MET A 21 -0.22 2.22 -5.41
C MET A 21 0.75 1.22 -4.75
N LYS A 22 1.49 0.45 -5.54
CA LYS A 22 2.45 -0.55 -5.04
C LYS A 22 3.65 0.09 -4.34
N ARG A 23 4.36 1.00 -5.02
CA ARG A 23 5.64 1.52 -4.51
C ARG A 23 5.49 2.62 -3.46
N THR A 24 4.39 3.36 -3.53
CA THR A 24 4.26 4.63 -2.82
C THR A 24 3.21 4.59 -1.73
N LEU A 25 2.06 3.97 -2.00
CA LEU A 25 1.00 3.80 -1.01
C LEU A 25 1.13 2.50 -0.21
N GLY A 26 2.08 1.63 -0.58
CA GLY A 26 2.39 0.43 0.17
C GLY A 26 1.32 -0.67 0.04
N TRP A 27 0.68 -0.77 -1.13
CA TRP A 27 -0.34 -1.80 -1.36
C TRP A 27 0.16 -3.21 -1.02
N THR A 28 1.44 -3.53 -1.28
CA THR A 28 2.06 -4.83 -0.99
C THR A 28 2.81 -4.89 0.35
N ALA A 29 2.73 -3.84 1.18
CA ALA A 29 3.41 -3.78 2.47
C ALA A 29 2.61 -4.26 3.71
N PRO A 30 1.30 -4.60 3.67
CA PRO A 30 0.56 -4.86 4.90
C PRO A 30 1.07 -6.14 5.56
N LYS A 31 1.66 -6.02 6.75
CA LYS A 31 2.00 -7.14 7.64
C LYS A 31 0.90 -7.23 8.70
N ILE A 32 -0.24 -7.77 8.33
CA ILE A 32 -1.40 -7.85 9.22
C ILE A 32 -1.36 -9.19 9.97
N ARG A 33 -1.55 -9.16 11.29
CA ARG A 33 -1.48 -10.34 12.15
C ARG A 33 -2.58 -11.37 11.90
N HIS A 34 -3.73 -10.92 11.39
CA HIS A 34 -4.88 -11.75 11.03
C HIS A 34 -5.12 -11.66 9.51
N ALA A 35 -4.10 -12.00 8.73
CA ALA A 35 -4.20 -11.98 7.27
C ALA A 35 -5.13 -13.08 6.73
N ASP A 36 -5.49 -14.05 7.56
CA ASP A 36 -6.29 -15.23 7.20
C ASP A 36 -7.79 -14.89 7.00
N THR A 37 -8.24 -13.72 7.47
CA THR A 37 -9.59 -13.23 7.22
C THR A 37 -9.61 -12.51 5.87
N ALA A 38 -10.30 -13.10 4.88
CA ALA A 38 -10.39 -12.59 3.50
C ALA A 38 -10.72 -11.08 3.44
N ASP A 39 -11.61 -10.61 4.31
CA ASP A 39 -12.06 -9.21 4.37
C ASP A 39 -10.92 -8.21 4.64
N THR A 40 -9.82 -8.64 5.27
CA THR A 40 -8.74 -7.73 5.67
C THR A 40 -7.91 -7.24 4.48
N ALA A 41 -7.72 -8.09 3.46
CA ALA A 41 -7.04 -7.70 2.22
C ALA A 41 -7.90 -6.72 1.40
N ASP A 42 -9.22 -6.92 1.41
CA ASP A 42 -10.17 -6.04 0.72
C ASP A 42 -10.27 -4.68 1.42
N LEU A 43 -10.36 -4.66 2.76
CA LEU A 43 -10.29 -3.42 3.54
C LEU A 43 -9.02 -2.63 3.25
N TRP A 44 -7.87 -3.31 3.12
CA TRP A 44 -6.63 -2.67 2.73
C TRP A 44 -6.69 -2.09 1.32
N THR A 45 -7.26 -2.82 0.36
CA THR A 45 -7.47 -2.33 -0.99
C THR A 45 -8.37 -1.08 -1.01
N TRP A 46 -9.47 -1.09 -0.25
CA TRP A 46 -10.34 0.08 -0.09
C TRP A 46 -9.62 1.28 0.52
N LEU A 47 -8.75 1.09 1.51
CA LEU A 47 -7.93 2.15 2.07
C LEU A 47 -6.98 2.75 1.03
N ILE A 48 -6.33 1.92 0.22
CA ILE A 48 -5.44 2.38 -0.86
C ILE A 48 -6.23 3.18 -1.91
N ILE A 49 -7.41 2.70 -2.31
CA ILE A 49 -8.30 3.40 -3.25
C ILE A 49 -8.71 4.75 -2.67
N ALA A 50 -9.18 4.80 -1.43
CA ALA A 50 -9.58 6.04 -0.77
C ALA A 50 -8.42 7.05 -0.65
N ALA A 51 -7.21 6.58 -0.33
CA ALA A 51 -6.01 7.42 -0.30
C ALA A 51 -5.67 7.98 -1.70
N HIS A 52 -5.76 7.15 -2.75
CA HIS A 52 -5.56 7.60 -4.13
C HIS A 52 -6.59 8.66 -4.54
N THR A 53 -7.87 8.46 -4.21
CA THR A 53 -8.94 9.44 -4.47
C THR A 53 -8.66 10.76 -3.78
N ARG A 54 -8.27 10.74 -2.50
CA ARG A 54 -7.89 11.96 -1.76
C ARG A 54 -6.75 12.71 -2.43
N ILE A 55 -5.74 12.00 -2.91
CA ILE A 55 -4.62 12.62 -3.66
C ILE A 55 -5.11 13.22 -4.98
N ARG A 56 -6.02 12.55 -5.70
CA ARG A 56 -6.58 13.09 -6.95
C ARG A 56 -7.39 14.36 -6.73
N LEU A 57 -8.22 14.39 -5.68
CA LEU A 57 -9.04 15.55 -5.33
C LEU A 57 -8.19 16.73 -4.83
N ALA A 58 -7.15 16.45 -4.04
CA ALA A 58 -6.25 17.49 -3.54
C ALA A 58 -5.34 18.10 -4.62
N ARG A 59 -5.32 17.56 -5.84
CA ARG A 59 -4.44 18.02 -6.93
C ARG A 59 -4.64 19.49 -7.26
N SER A 60 -5.87 20.00 -7.23
CA SER A 60 -6.16 21.42 -7.50
C SER A 60 -5.71 22.34 -6.37
N LEU A 61 -5.57 21.81 -5.16
CA LEU A 61 -5.20 22.54 -3.95
C LEU A 61 -3.72 22.43 -3.61
N ALA A 62 -2.98 21.60 -4.34
CA ALA A 62 -1.59 21.29 -4.04
C ALA A 62 -0.65 22.31 -4.68
N GLU A 63 0.09 23.01 -3.84
CA GLU A 63 1.30 23.72 -4.28
C GLU A 63 2.37 22.71 -4.73
N ASP A 64 3.13 23.07 -5.76
CA ASP A 64 4.18 22.23 -6.32
C ASP A 64 5.42 22.19 -5.42
N VAL A 65 5.38 21.35 -4.38
CA VAL A 65 6.53 21.06 -3.52
C VAL A 65 7.51 20.17 -4.28
N ARG A 66 8.51 20.80 -4.89
CA ARG A 66 9.50 20.15 -5.77
C ARG A 66 10.80 19.82 -5.04
N ARG A 67 11.55 18.88 -5.62
CA ARG A 67 12.99 18.77 -5.34
C ARG A 67 13.76 19.84 -6.13
N PRO A 68 14.95 20.25 -5.67
CA PRO A 68 15.73 21.31 -6.34
C PRO A 68 15.98 21.07 -7.84
N TRP A 69 16.10 19.80 -8.25
CA TRP A 69 16.35 19.40 -9.64
C TRP A 69 15.08 19.10 -10.46
N GLU A 70 13.89 19.21 -9.85
CA GLU A 70 12.62 18.90 -10.51
C GLU A 70 12.09 20.12 -11.26
N ARG A 71 11.74 19.94 -12.55
CA ARG A 71 11.16 21.01 -13.35
C ARG A 71 9.85 21.54 -12.75
N PRO A 72 9.60 22.87 -12.78
CA PRO A 72 8.33 23.48 -12.39
C PRO A 72 7.15 22.87 -13.15
N ALA A 73 6.06 22.54 -12.45
CA ALA A 73 4.79 22.34 -13.11
C ALA A 73 4.11 23.71 -13.30
N THR A 74 3.84 24.08 -14.55
CA THR A 74 3.18 25.36 -14.90
C THR A 74 1.72 25.41 -14.42
N GLU A 75 1.08 24.25 -14.21
CA GLU A 75 -0.33 24.16 -13.82
C GLU A 75 -0.53 23.09 -12.72
N PRO A 76 -1.37 23.34 -11.70
CA PRO A 76 -1.73 22.34 -10.69
C PRO A 76 -2.32 21.06 -11.30
N ARG A 77 -3.08 21.20 -12.39
CA ARG A 77 -3.65 20.07 -13.16
C ARG A 77 -2.61 19.17 -13.80
N ARG A 78 -1.33 19.57 -13.86
CA ARG A 78 -0.23 18.76 -14.40
C ARG A 78 0.60 18.07 -13.33
N LEU A 79 0.35 18.35 -12.05
CA LEU A 79 1.10 17.71 -10.95
C LEU A 79 0.87 16.21 -10.90
N THR A 80 1.93 15.42 -10.88
CA THR A 80 1.78 13.96 -10.75
C THR A 80 1.23 13.61 -9.36
N PRO A 81 0.48 12.51 -9.20
CA PRO A 81 -0.03 12.08 -7.89
C PRO A 81 1.08 11.94 -6.82
N ALA A 82 2.30 11.58 -7.23
CA ALA A 82 3.45 11.50 -6.34
C ALA A 82 3.88 12.88 -5.79
N ARG A 83 3.83 13.94 -6.62
CA ARG A 83 4.10 15.32 -6.19
C ARG A 83 2.99 15.87 -5.31
N VAL A 84 1.72 15.63 -5.68
CA VAL A 84 0.57 16.03 -4.85
C VAL A 84 0.67 15.40 -3.46
N ARG A 85 1.01 14.10 -3.36
CA ARG A 85 1.23 13.42 -2.06
C ARG A 85 2.30 14.10 -1.21
N ARG A 86 3.36 14.62 -1.81
CA ARG A 86 4.45 15.31 -1.11
C ARG A 86 3.97 16.63 -0.49
N GLY A 87 3.19 17.42 -1.24
CA GLY A 87 2.56 18.64 -0.74
C GLY A 87 1.34 18.40 0.16
N PHE A 88 0.76 17.19 0.14
CA PHE A 88 -0.49 16.87 0.84
C PHE A 88 -0.43 17.13 2.35
N ARG A 89 0.74 17.05 2.98
CA ARG A 89 0.91 17.37 4.41
C ARG A 89 0.54 18.83 4.71
N ASN A 90 0.84 19.75 3.79
CA ASN A 90 0.55 21.18 3.94
C ASN A 90 -0.96 21.42 3.81
N ILE A 91 -1.60 20.77 2.83
CA ILE A 91 -3.06 20.82 2.63
C ILE A 91 -3.80 20.22 3.84
N ARG A 92 -3.30 19.12 4.39
CA ARG A 92 -3.92 18.46 5.56
C ARG A 92 -3.91 19.33 6.82
N ALA A 93 -2.96 20.26 6.94
CA ALA A 93 -2.88 21.15 8.10
C ALA A 93 -4.02 22.20 8.09
N THR A 94 -4.44 22.64 6.91
CA THR A 94 -5.49 23.66 6.73
C THR A 94 -6.87 23.07 6.44
N ALA A 95 -6.94 21.81 6.03
CA ALA A 95 -8.20 21.12 5.80
C ALA A 95 -9.05 20.98 7.07
N ALA A 96 -10.37 21.18 6.93
CA ALA A 96 -11.32 20.96 8.01
C ALA A 96 -11.19 19.54 8.57
N ARG A 97 -11.15 19.42 9.90
CA ARG A 97 -11.10 18.13 10.61
C ARG A 97 -12.52 17.68 10.91
N PRO A 98 -13.05 16.65 10.24
CA PRO A 98 -14.39 16.15 10.52
C PRO A 98 -14.48 15.39 11.86
N ALA A 99 -13.34 14.94 12.39
CA ALA A 99 -13.29 14.26 13.67
C ALA A 99 -13.25 15.27 14.82
N ALA A 100 -14.09 15.06 15.83
CA ALA A 100 -14.03 15.78 17.09
C ALA A 100 -12.68 15.56 17.80
N ALA A 101 -12.33 16.49 18.70
CA ALA A 101 -11.17 16.29 19.57
C ALA A 101 -11.31 14.96 20.34
N PRO A 102 -10.20 14.22 20.54
CA PRO A 102 -10.25 13.00 21.33
C PRO A 102 -10.72 13.34 22.74
N LYS A 103 -11.53 12.46 23.34
CA LYS A 103 -11.90 12.60 24.75
C LYS A 103 -10.63 12.57 25.61
N PRO A 104 -10.46 13.48 26.58
CA PRO A 104 -9.35 13.41 27.52
C PRO A 104 -9.36 12.05 28.22
N SER A 105 -8.23 11.34 28.21
CA SER A 105 -8.05 10.10 28.96
C SER A 105 -6.79 10.21 29.81
N ARG A 106 -6.82 9.59 30.99
CA ARG A 106 -5.61 9.36 31.79
C ARG A 106 -5.07 7.98 31.43
N PRO A 107 -3.74 7.78 31.38
CA PRO A 107 -3.18 6.44 31.31
C PRO A 107 -3.82 5.60 32.41
N GLY A 108 -4.33 4.41 32.07
CA GLY A 108 -4.81 3.47 33.07
C GLY A 108 -3.68 3.13 34.05
N PRO A 109 -4.01 2.60 35.26
CA PRO A 109 -2.99 2.05 36.13
C PRO A 109 -2.21 1.04 35.30
N GLY A 110 -0.90 1.28 35.17
CA GLY A 110 -0.05 0.45 34.33
C GLY A 110 -0.10 -1.02 34.77
N ARG A 111 0.61 -1.88 34.04
CA ARG A 111 0.74 -3.28 34.45
C ARG A 111 1.29 -3.35 35.89
N PRO A 112 0.66 -4.11 36.80
CA PRO A 112 1.19 -4.32 38.14
C PRO A 112 2.62 -4.88 38.10
N PRO A 113 3.54 -4.39 38.94
CA PRO A 113 4.87 -4.97 39.08
C PRO A 113 4.78 -6.48 39.36
N GLY A 114 5.61 -7.29 38.68
CA GLY A 114 5.63 -8.75 38.84
C GLY A 114 4.61 -9.53 38.02
N ALA A 115 3.65 -8.88 37.35
CA ALA A 115 2.67 -9.56 36.51
C ALA A 115 3.30 -10.09 35.19
N LYS A 116 3.57 -11.40 35.14
CA LYS A 116 4.06 -12.09 33.93
C LYS A 116 2.95 -12.23 32.89
N ASN A 117 3.29 -12.13 31.61
CA ASN A 117 2.33 -12.40 30.53
C ASN A 117 1.98 -13.89 30.53
N LYS A 118 0.72 -14.23 30.86
CA LYS A 118 0.23 -15.62 30.89
C LYS A 118 -0.07 -16.19 29.50
N GLN A 119 -0.32 -15.32 28.52
CA GLN A 119 -0.62 -15.73 27.15
C GLN A 119 0.48 -15.26 26.20
N ARG A 120 1.34 -16.20 25.82
CA ARG A 120 2.34 -15.97 24.80
C ARG A 120 1.63 -15.96 23.44
N ALA A 121 1.86 -14.94 22.63
CA ALA A 121 1.31 -14.89 21.28
C ALA A 121 1.74 -16.15 20.49
N PRO A 122 0.82 -16.83 19.79
CA PRO A 122 1.15 -17.96 18.93
C PRO A 122 2.26 -17.55 17.95
N ARG A 123 3.34 -18.35 17.90
CA ARG A 123 4.44 -18.15 16.96
C ARG A 123 4.24 -19.14 15.83
N HIS A 124 3.90 -18.64 14.65
CA HIS A 124 3.86 -19.46 13.45
C HIS A 124 5.29 -19.65 12.94
N ASN A 125 5.66 -20.90 12.64
CA ASN A 125 6.93 -21.18 11.98
C ASN A 125 6.90 -20.48 10.61
N VAL A 126 7.74 -19.46 10.43
CA VAL A 126 8.03 -18.93 9.09
C VAL A 126 8.70 -20.07 8.34
N GLY A 127 7.94 -20.76 7.50
CA GLY A 127 8.44 -21.86 6.69
C GLY A 127 9.69 -21.38 5.95
N LYS A 128 10.85 -21.88 6.37
CA LYS A 128 12.03 -21.82 5.50
C LYS A 128 11.67 -22.65 4.28
N THR A 129 11.74 -22.04 3.11
CA THR A 129 11.52 -22.68 1.81
C THR A 129 12.50 -23.85 1.67
N ALA A 130 12.12 -25.03 2.13
CA ALA A 130 12.93 -26.22 1.98
C ALA A 130 12.85 -26.63 0.50
N LYS A 131 13.96 -26.41 -0.19
CA LYS A 131 14.42 -27.07 -1.42
C LYS A 131 13.43 -27.18 -2.59
N ARG A 132 13.37 -26.10 -3.37
CA ARG A 132 12.89 -26.12 -4.76
C ARG A 132 13.71 -27.06 -5.67
N ALA A 133 14.92 -27.41 -5.28
CA ALA A 133 15.82 -28.28 -6.04
C ALA A 133 15.40 -29.76 -6.00
N ASP A 134 14.91 -30.26 -4.87
CA ASP A 134 14.52 -31.68 -4.72
C ASP A 134 13.26 -31.98 -5.56
N SER A 135 12.31 -31.03 -5.60
CA SER A 135 11.09 -31.12 -6.43
C SER A 135 11.37 -31.12 -7.94
N ILE A 136 12.43 -30.45 -8.42
CA ILE A 136 12.80 -30.45 -9.85
C ILE A 136 13.42 -31.79 -10.25
N LYS A 137 14.29 -32.38 -9.40
CA LYS A 137 14.85 -33.72 -9.63
C LYS A 137 13.77 -34.79 -9.63
N GLU A 138 12.82 -34.73 -8.70
CA GLU A 138 11.67 -35.66 -8.64
C GLU A 138 10.78 -35.57 -9.90
N HIS A 139 10.53 -34.36 -10.39
CA HIS A 139 9.71 -34.15 -11.59
C HIS A 139 10.41 -34.62 -12.87
N GLN A 140 11.74 -34.47 -12.96
CA GLN A 140 12.54 -34.98 -14.08
C GLN A 140 12.61 -36.52 -14.07
N GLY A 141 12.70 -37.16 -12.90
CA GLY A 141 12.67 -38.62 -12.77
C GLY A 141 11.35 -39.25 -13.23
N ARG A 142 10.21 -38.59 -12.97
CA ARG A 142 8.88 -39.05 -13.43
C ARG A 142 8.64 -38.92 -14.92
N ARG A 143 9.32 -37.98 -15.61
CA ARG A 143 9.18 -37.81 -17.08
C ARG A 143 10.04 -38.77 -17.90
N GLY A 144 11.00 -39.46 -17.28
CA GLY A 144 11.88 -40.44 -17.96
C GLY A 144 11.32 -41.87 -17.98
N GLN A 145 10.23 -42.16 -17.30
CA GLN A 145 9.58 -43.48 -17.30
C GLN A 145 8.36 -43.46 -18.21
N THR A 146 8.59 -43.69 -19.51
CA THR A 146 7.52 -44.05 -20.45
C THR A 146 7.42 -45.58 -20.45
N PRO A 147 6.26 -46.19 -20.15
CA PRO A 147 6.11 -47.64 -20.21
C PRO A 147 6.11 -48.10 -21.68
N SER A 148 6.86 -49.16 -21.97
CA SER A 148 6.75 -49.94 -23.22
C SER A 148 5.53 -50.84 -23.21
#